data_AF-A0A0C2CXZ6-F1
#
_entry.id   AF-A0A0C2CXZ6-F1
#
_cell.length_a   1.000
_cell.length_b   1.000
_cell.length_c   1.000
_cell.angle_alpha   90.00
_cell.angle_beta   90.00
_cell.angle_gamma   90.00
#
_symmetry.space_group_name_H-M   'P 1'
#
loop_
_entity.id
_entity.type
_entity.pdbx_description
1 polymer ?
#
loop_
_entity_poly.entity_id
_entity_poly.type
_entity_poly.pdbx_seq_one_letter_code
_entity_poly.pdbx_strand_id
1 'polypeptide(L)'
;MMSSIEGRGWTHRNLALQYIRENYDQNRNAVLYFADDDNSYDVRLFNNYIRNVTRIGVWAVDKLAKGQCDAEAMEDNQKQKAEK
;
A
#
# COMPACT_ATOMS: atom_id res chain seq x y z
N MET A 1 -15.43 -0.83 29.82
CA MET A 1 -16.08 -0.82 28.50
C MET A 1 -15.00 -0.39 27.51
N MET A 2 -14.41 -1.33 26.75
CA MET A 2 -13.33 -1.03 25.81
C MET A 2 -13.95 -0.39 24.57
N SER A 3 -13.61 0.86 24.25
CA SER A 3 -14.08 1.51 23.03
C SER A 3 -13.44 0.83 21.82
N SER A 4 -14.23 0.05 21.07
CA SER A 4 -13.83 -0.45 19.76
C SER A 4 -13.67 0.75 18.82
N ILE A 5 -12.43 1.17 18.57
CA ILE A 5 -12.14 2.10 17.47
C ILE A 5 -12.19 1.25 16.19
N GLU A 6 -13.40 1.00 15.71
CA GLU A 6 -13.64 0.36 14.41
C GLU A 6 -13.43 1.40 13.31
N GLY A 7 -12.17 1.57 12.89
CA GLY A 7 -11.83 2.31 11.69
C GLY A 7 -12.47 1.66 10.45
N ARG A 8 -12.93 2.46 9.49
CA ARG A 8 -13.49 1.97 8.22
C ARG A 8 -12.54 0.96 7.56
N GLY A 9 -13.09 -0.20 7.18
CA GLY A 9 -12.37 -1.25 6.45
C GLY A 9 -11.50 -2.18 7.31
N TRP A 10 -11.47 -2.03 8.64
CA TRP A 10 -10.67 -2.90 9.53
C TRP A 10 -11.09 -4.38 9.43
N THR A 11 -12.40 -4.65 9.46
CA THR A 11 -12.94 -6.02 9.40
C THR A 11 -12.59 -6.71 8.08
N HIS A 12 -12.69 -6.01 6.94
CA HIS A 12 -12.36 -6.57 5.64
C HIS A 12 -10.87 -6.91 5.50
N ARG A 13 -9.98 -6.03 5.98
CA ARG A 13 -8.53 -6.27 5.95
C ARG A 13 -8.13 -7.45 6.83
N ASN A 14 -8.74 -7.57 8.02
CA ASN A 14 -8.50 -8.71 8.91
C ASN A 14 -9.00 -10.02 8.31
N LEU A 15 -10.19 -10.02 7.70
CA LEU A 15 -10.74 -11.20 7.03
C LEU A 15 -9.86 -11.63 5.85
N ALA A 16 -9.38 -10.68 5.04
CA ALA A 16 -8.44 -10.97 3.95
C ALA A 16 -7.13 -11.58 4.46
N LEU A 17 -6.58 -11.05 5.56
CA LEU A 17 -5.39 -11.61 6.20
C LEU A 17 -5.63 -13.03 6.73
N GLN A 18 -6.78 -13.30 7.32
CA GLN A 18 -7.15 -14.65 7.76
C GLN A 18 -7.23 -15.59 6.57
N TYR A 19 -7.96 -15.20 5.52
CA TYR A 19 -8.10 -15.99 4.29
C TYR A 19 -6.74 -16.36 3.69
N ILE A 20 -5.82 -15.39 3.57
CA ILE A 20 -4.47 -15.65 3.04
C ILE A 20 -3.71 -16.65 3.93
N ARG A 21 -3.78 -16.52 5.25
CA ARG A 21 -3.11 -17.47 6.17
C ARG A 21 -3.64 -18.90 6.04
N GLU A 22 -4.93 -19.05 5.76
CA GLU A 22 -5.60 -20.35 5.66
C GLU A 22 -5.48 -21.00 4.28
N ASN A 23 -5.35 -20.21 3.21
CA ASN A 23 -5.51 -20.70 1.84
C ASN A 23 -4.27 -20.51 0.94
N TYR A 24 -3.33 -19.64 1.31
CA TYR A 24 -2.15 -19.37 0.48
C TYR A 24 -1.00 -20.35 0.78
N ASP A 25 -0.42 -20.92 -0.27
CA ASP A 25 0.78 -21.76 -0.17
C ASP A 25 1.99 -20.92 0.20
N GLN A 26 2.48 -21.10 1.42
CA GLN A 26 3.62 -20.36 1.99
C GLN A 26 4.94 -20.62 1.26
N ASN A 27 5.03 -21.67 0.42
CA ASN A 27 6.22 -21.93 -0.40
C ASN A 27 6.29 -21.05 -1.66
N ARG A 28 5.24 -20.26 -1.95
CA ARG A 28 5.18 -19.37 -3.10
C ARG A 28 5.46 -17.93 -2.68
N ASN A 29 6.34 -17.25 -3.42
CA ASN A 29 6.59 -15.82 -3.20
C ASN A 29 5.38 -14.98 -3.63
N ALA A 30 4.91 -14.10 -2.74
CA ALA A 30 3.90 -13.10 -3.03
C ALA A 30 4.15 -11.82 -2.24
N VAL A 31 3.52 -10.73 -2.69
CA VAL A 31 3.45 -9.45 -2.00
C VAL A 31 1.99 -9.12 -1.75
N LEU A 32 1.64 -8.79 -0.51
CA LEU A 32 0.33 -8.29 -0.13
C LEU A 32 0.34 -6.77 -0.17
N TYR A 33 -0.63 -6.18 -0.88
CA TYR A 33 -0.83 -4.73 -0.96
C TYR A 33 -2.29 -4.41 -0.68
N PHE A 34 -2.56 -3.57 0.32
CA PHE A 34 -3.91 -3.09 0.61
C PHE A 34 -4.21 -1.89 -0.28
N ALA A 35 -5.08 -2.09 -1.27
CA ALA A 35 -5.53 -1.05 -2.19
C ALA A 35 -7.00 -0.70 -1.92
N ASP A 36 -7.27 0.49 -1.38
CA ASP A 36 -8.64 0.99 -1.23
C ASP A 36 -9.22 1.36 -2.62
N ASP A 37 -10.53 1.26 -2.78
CA ASP A 37 -11.25 1.37 -4.06
C ASP A 37 -11.35 2.80 -4.60
N ASP A 38 -11.13 3.80 -3.74
CA ASP A 38 -11.18 5.22 -4.06
C ASP A 38 -9.79 5.85 -4.33
N ASN A 39 -8.72 5.06 -4.25
CA ASN A 39 -7.37 5.51 -4.58
C ASN A 39 -7.07 5.36 -6.09
N SER A 40 -6.23 6.26 -6.59
CA SER A 40 -5.66 6.18 -7.94
C SER A 40 -4.25 5.61 -7.88
N TYR A 41 -3.95 4.65 -8.75
CA TYR A 41 -2.66 3.97 -8.79
C TYR A 41 -2.02 4.05 -10.17
N ASP A 42 -0.75 4.44 -10.22
CA ASP A 42 0.06 4.33 -11.44
C ASP A 42 0.54 2.87 -11.62
N VAL A 43 0.42 2.32 -12.82
CA VAL A 43 0.88 0.95 -13.14
C VAL A 43 2.37 0.76 -12.85
N ARG A 44 3.18 1.81 -12.97
CA ARG A 44 4.61 1.82 -12.62
C ARG A 44 4.84 1.48 -11.15
N LEU A 45 3.92 1.81 -10.25
CA LEU A 45 3.99 1.43 -8.84
C LEU A 45 4.10 -0.09 -8.68
N PHE A 46 3.27 -0.84 -9.42
CA PHE A 46 3.24 -2.30 -9.36
C PHE A 46 4.42 -2.94 -10.07
N ASN A 47 4.81 -2.40 -11.23
CA ASN A 47 5.87 -3.00 -12.06
C ASN A 47 7.27 -2.74 -11.50
N ASN A 48 7.53 -1.51 -11.05
CA ASN A 48 8.88 -1.09 -10.70
C ASN A 48 9.15 -1.24 -9.19
N TYR A 49 8.11 -1.28 -8.35
CA TYR A 49 8.28 -1.23 -6.90
C TYR A 49 7.61 -2.37 -6.13
N ILE A 50 6.27 -2.49 -6.15
CA ILE A 50 5.56 -3.44 -5.26
C ILE A 50 6.04 -4.88 -5.46
N ARG A 51 6.20 -5.34 -6.71
CA ARG A 51 6.63 -6.72 -7.00
C ARG A 51 8.05 -7.05 -6.55
N ASN A 52 8.88 -6.06 -6.25
CA ASN A 52 10.27 -6.23 -5.84
C ASN A 52 10.44 -6.24 -4.30
N VAL A 53 9.35 -6.12 -3.54
CA VAL A 53 9.40 -6.12 -2.07
C VAL A 53 9.68 -7.53 -1.55
N THR A 54 10.70 -7.66 -0.69
CA THR A 54 11.07 -8.93 -0.04
C THR A 54 10.60 -9.03 1.42
N ARG A 55 10.42 -7.89 2.10
CA ARG A 55 9.96 -7.85 3.51
C ARG A 55 8.88 -6.80 3.73
N ILE A 56 9.23 -5.52 3.60
CA ILE A 56 8.31 -4.38 3.77
C ILE A 56 8.72 -3.30 2.76
N GLY A 57 7.75 -2.77 2.00
CA GLY A 57 7.93 -1.65 1.09
C GLY A 57 7.13 -0.44 1.55
N VAL A 58 7.72 0.75 1.47
CA VAL A 58 7.08 2.02 1.85
C VAL A 58 7.32 3.05 0.74
N TRP A 59 6.26 3.73 0.32
CA TRP A 59 6.30 4.75 -0.73
C TRP A 59 5.66 6.05 -0.27
N ALA A 60 6.08 7.14 -0.92
CA ALA A 60 5.33 8.39 -0.80
C ALA A 60 3.95 8.16 -1.41
N VAL A 61 2.94 8.67 -0.73
CA VAL A 61 1.57 8.73 -1.24
C VAL A 61 1.20 10.19 -1.37
N ASP A 62 0.53 10.53 -2.46
CA ASP A 62 -0.09 11.82 -2.55
C ASP A 62 -1.47 11.75 -1.90
N LYS A 63 -1.80 12.76 -1.11
CA LYS A 63 -3.18 12.94 -0.69
C LYS A 63 -3.79 13.88 -1.71
N LEU A 64 -4.56 13.32 -2.64
CA LEU A 64 -5.52 14.10 -3.41
C LEU A 64 -6.60 14.63 -2.46
N ALA A 65 -6.25 15.63 -1.65
CA ALA A 65 -7.21 16.61 -1.17
C ALA A 65 -7.74 17.25 -2.45
N LYS A 66 -9.04 17.11 -2.71
CA LYS A 66 -9.76 17.64 -3.88
C LYS A 66 -9.17 18.97 -4.37
N GLY A 67 -8.28 18.92 -5.37
CA GLY A 67 -7.68 20.10 -6.00
C GLY A 67 -6.17 20.01 -6.17
N GLN A 68 -5.76 19.90 -7.44
CA GLN A 68 -4.41 20.12 -7.99
C GLN A 68 -3.45 18.92 -7.90
N CYS A 69 -3.39 18.16 -8.99
CA CYS A 69 -2.28 17.27 -9.31
C CYS A 69 -1.18 18.09 -9.98
N ASP A 70 -0.14 18.47 -9.25
CA ASP A 70 1.11 18.97 -9.85
C ASP A 70 2.12 17.81 -9.89
N ALA A 71 2.47 17.38 -11.11
CA ALA A 71 3.28 16.19 -11.38
C ALA A 71 4.73 16.27 -10.83
N GLU A 72 5.16 17.43 -10.34
CA GLU A 72 6.53 17.72 -9.90
C GLU A 72 6.85 17.16 -8.50
N ALA A 73 5.85 16.94 -7.65
CA ALA A 73 6.05 16.46 -6.27
C ALA A 73 6.57 15.01 -6.18
N MET A 74 6.50 14.24 -7.26
CA MET A 74 6.98 12.85 -7.29
C MET A 74 8.51 12.73 -7.41
N GLU A 75 9.19 13.73 -7.96
CA GLU A 75 10.64 13.65 -8.23
C GLU A 75 11.49 13.99 -6.99
N ASP A 76 11.05 14.94 -6.17
CA ASP A 76 11.79 15.37 -4.98
C ASP A 76 11.75 14.35 -3.83
N ASN A 77 10.69 13.55 -3.72
CA ASN A 77 10.59 12.48 -2.73
C ASN A 77 11.52 11.29 -3.01
N GLN A 78 11.97 11.11 -4.26
CA GLN A 78 12.87 10.01 -4.62
C GLN A 78 14.32 10.32 -4.21
N LYS A 79 14.74 11.59 -4.24
CA LYS A 79 16.10 12.01 -3.84
C LYS A 79 16.39 11.78 -2.35
N GLN A 80 15.40 11.97 -1.48
CA GLN A 80 15.60 11.79 -0.03
C GLN A 80 15.75 10.32 0.41
N LYS A 81 15.36 9.35 -0.43
CA LYS A 81 15.47 7.92 -0.11
C LYS A 81 16.81 7.29 -0.49
N ALA A 82 17.64 7.99 -1.27
CA ALA A 82 18.98 7.50 -1.63
C ALA A 82 20.06 7.87 -0.59
N GLU A 83 19.75 8.73 0.39
CA GLU A 83 20.72 9.29 1.33
C GLU A 83 20.57 8.81 2.79
N LYS A 84 19.75 7.78 3.08
CA LYS A 84 19.64 7.19 4.43
C LYS A 84 19.43 5.68 4.37
#